data_AF-A0A2U9QFF3-F1
#
_entry.id   AF-A0A2U9QFF3-F1
#
_cell.length_a   1.000
_cell.length_b   1.000
_cell.length_c   1.000
_cell.angle_alpha   90.00
_cell.angle_beta   90.00
_cell.angle_gamma   90.00
#
_symmetry.space_group_name_H-M   'P 1'
#
loop_
_entity.id
_entity.type
_entity.pdbx_description
1 polymer ?
#
loop_
_entity_poly.entity_id
_entity_poly.type
_entity_poly.pdbx_seq_one_letter_code
_entity_poly.pdbx_strand_id
1 'polypeptide(L)'
;MVQLKGEIQRWIDTKPQVQTKEVVNEVLQYKEDPKTREEIETLKKRLAEEQKKRLDLERERSTFEEKIRLKRLDLSQVREKIVQQEVVKVEEDPLLKSECVTFTQNINNEVKQREILKDELARLQRKKSDLDLQLEEIERERRARREAELEIQRLRVRLTELELRDKETREKVTVKQKVVLQQDPQQEKEHSILRLQVEEERHKRLLLEKEYNALLQQQTSLEKIEVKEKVVCTEKIQVEKDPEAEHEIERLKRMLEEETKRRKGLDVELTTITTRLTEMEFTNTKSSKELDYIRDESSRLVQENQRLQNEMRKLQAEIQITTKETRQITESTPVDSSRSLEARLTSLQSELADLKRITSSKDEEIERLQKNLSSVRVKREQRESHLRRSVVVIDPDTGKEMRPEEAYKLGLIDWKMFVNLQSQECDWEEIT
;
A
#
# COMPACT_ATOMS: atom_id res chain seq x y z
N MET A 1 17.33 -24.75 -168.90
CA MET A 1 18.55 -25.47 -169.34
C MET A 1 18.71 -25.18 -170.84
N VAL A 2 19.64 -24.39 -171.35
CA VAL A 2 20.76 -23.65 -170.72
C VAL A 2 20.84 -22.17 -171.20
N GLN A 3 20.32 -21.79 -172.37
CA GLN A 3 20.26 -20.35 -172.74
C GLN A 3 19.14 -19.59 -172.02
N LEU A 4 18.06 -20.29 -171.66
CA LEU A 4 16.99 -19.77 -170.79
C LEU A 4 17.45 -19.44 -169.35
N LYS A 5 18.63 -19.89 -168.91
CA LYS A 5 19.22 -19.44 -167.64
C LYS A 5 20.01 -18.13 -167.80
N GLY A 6 20.40 -17.76 -169.03
CA GLY A 6 21.21 -16.56 -169.29
C GLY A 6 20.41 -15.27 -169.40
N GLU A 7 19.16 -15.33 -169.87
CA GLU A 7 18.34 -14.12 -170.06
C GLU A 7 17.51 -13.76 -168.81
N ILE A 8 17.09 -14.77 -168.02
CA ILE A 8 16.54 -14.56 -166.67
C ILE A 8 17.54 -13.79 -165.79
N GLN A 9 18.85 -13.96 -166.03
CA GLN A 9 19.91 -13.28 -165.29
C GLN A 9 20.06 -11.79 -165.65
N ARG A 10 19.62 -11.31 -166.83
CA ARG A 10 19.97 -9.95 -167.29
C ARG A 10 19.01 -8.84 -166.89
N TRP A 11 17.77 -9.13 -166.49
CA TRP A 11 16.80 -8.07 -166.20
C TRP A 11 16.10 -8.22 -164.85
N ILE A 12 16.52 -9.20 -164.06
CA ILE A 12 16.69 -9.01 -162.61
C ILE A 12 17.57 -7.77 -162.33
N ASP A 13 18.47 -7.41 -163.25
CA ASP A 13 19.41 -6.29 -163.15
C ASP A 13 18.88 -4.91 -163.61
N THR A 14 17.58 -4.66 -163.67
CA THR A 14 17.12 -3.29 -163.97
C THR A 14 15.99 -2.83 -163.05
N LYS A 15 16.39 -2.19 -161.95
CA LYS A 15 15.57 -1.22 -161.20
C LYS A 15 15.71 0.14 -161.90
N PRO A 16 14.66 0.97 -162.02
CA PRO A 16 14.36 1.97 -160.97
C PRO A 16 12.86 2.40 -160.99
N GLN A 17 12.31 3.38 -160.25
CA GLN A 17 12.76 4.35 -159.27
C GLN A 17 11.53 4.78 -158.46
N VAL A 18 11.69 4.92 -157.14
CA VAL A 18 10.69 5.49 -156.22
C VAL A 18 10.95 7.00 -156.10
N GLN A 19 9.89 7.81 -155.97
CA GLN A 19 9.97 9.09 -155.24
C GLN A 19 8.77 9.21 -154.29
N THR A 20 9.09 9.21 -153.00
CA THR A 20 8.20 9.54 -151.88
C THR A 20 8.61 10.92 -151.36
N LYS A 21 7.63 11.80 -151.08
CA LYS A 21 7.85 13.05 -150.33
C LYS A 21 7.53 12.80 -148.86
N GLU A 22 8.48 13.09 -147.99
CA GLU A 22 8.36 13.03 -146.53
C GLU A 22 7.63 14.28 -145.99
N VAL A 23 6.72 14.06 -145.04
CA VAL A 23 6.14 15.10 -144.18
C VAL A 23 6.71 14.90 -142.79
N VAL A 24 7.38 15.91 -142.27
CA VAL A 24 7.96 15.94 -140.93
C VAL A 24 6.89 16.37 -139.93
N ASN A 25 6.60 15.52 -138.95
CA ASN A 25 5.85 15.85 -137.75
C ASN A 25 6.86 15.94 -136.59
N GLU A 26 7.18 17.16 -136.13
CA GLU A 26 8.02 17.37 -134.96
C GLU A 26 7.24 17.06 -133.68
N VAL A 27 7.48 15.86 -133.12
CA VAL A 27 7.12 15.55 -131.73
C VAL A 27 8.28 16.04 -130.85
N LEU A 28 8.09 17.19 -130.19
CA LEU A 28 9.01 17.70 -129.17
C LEU A 28 9.04 16.71 -127.97
N GLN A 29 9.96 15.76 -128.02
CA GLN A 29 10.30 14.93 -126.87
C GLN A 29 11.12 15.78 -125.89
N TYR A 30 10.47 16.20 -124.80
CA TYR A 30 11.16 16.79 -123.64
C TYR A 30 12.11 15.73 -123.08
N LYS A 31 13.41 15.86 -123.37
CA LYS A 31 14.45 15.04 -122.73
C LYS A 31 14.67 15.63 -121.35
N GLU A 32 14.17 14.98 -120.31
CA GLU A 32 14.53 15.32 -118.93
C GLU A 32 16.06 15.24 -118.79
N ASP A 33 16.67 16.31 -118.29
CA ASP A 33 18.12 16.38 -118.08
C ASP A 33 18.61 15.18 -117.25
N PRO A 34 19.74 14.54 -117.63
CA PRO A 34 20.20 13.31 -116.98
C PRO A 34 20.46 13.49 -115.48
N LYS A 35 20.87 14.68 -115.05
CA LYS A 35 21.06 15.01 -113.63
C LYS A 35 19.75 15.04 -112.86
N THR A 36 18.69 15.60 -113.44
CA THR A 36 17.36 15.63 -112.83
C THR A 36 16.77 14.22 -112.76
N ARG A 37 17.03 13.38 -113.77
CA ARG A 37 16.66 11.96 -113.76
C ARG A 37 17.42 11.18 -112.68
N GLU A 38 18.72 11.40 -112.52
CA GLU A 38 19.52 10.81 -111.45
C GLU A 38 19.08 11.30 -110.06
N GLU A 39 18.76 12.59 -109.90
CA GLU A 39 18.19 13.14 -108.67
C GLU A 39 16.82 12.53 -108.36
N ILE A 40 15.94 12.40 -109.36
CA ILE A 40 14.66 11.71 -109.20
C ILE A 40 14.87 10.23 -108.84
N GLU A 41 15.85 9.54 -109.43
CA GLU A 41 16.18 8.16 -109.07
C GLU A 41 16.72 8.03 -107.65
N THR A 42 17.59 8.96 -107.21
CA THR A 42 18.08 8.98 -105.83
C THR A 42 16.98 9.34 -104.84
N LEU A 43 16.09 10.27 -105.19
CA LEU A 43 14.91 10.60 -104.39
C LEU A 43 13.90 9.45 -104.34
N LYS A 44 13.71 8.70 -105.45
CA LYS A 44 12.91 7.48 -105.47
C LYS A 44 13.52 6.38 -104.61
N LYS A 45 14.85 6.22 -104.64
CA LYS A 45 15.58 5.29 -103.75
C LYS A 45 15.44 5.69 -102.28
N ARG A 46 15.66 6.97 -101.96
CA ARG A 46 15.47 7.50 -100.59
C ARG A 46 14.03 7.36 -100.13
N LEU A 47 13.05 7.63 -100.99
CA LEU A 47 11.64 7.44 -100.69
C LEU A 47 11.31 5.96 -100.46
N ALA A 48 11.86 5.04 -101.27
CA ALA A 48 11.69 3.61 -101.07
C ALA A 48 12.37 3.12 -99.77
N GLU A 49 13.53 3.67 -99.43
CA GLU A 49 14.22 3.41 -98.17
C GLU A 49 13.43 3.94 -96.97
N GLU A 50 12.88 5.16 -97.04
CA GLU A 50 12.04 5.73 -95.99
C GLU A 50 10.68 5.01 -95.88
N GLN A 51 10.10 4.58 -97.00
CA GLN A 51 8.91 3.72 -96.99
C GLN A 51 9.21 2.35 -96.36
N LYS A 52 10.37 1.77 -96.65
CA LYS A 52 10.83 0.53 -96.02
C LYS A 52 11.06 0.72 -94.53
N LYS A 53 11.75 1.79 -94.11
CA LYS A 53 11.93 2.14 -92.68
C LYS A 53 10.59 2.37 -91.99
N ARG A 54 9.64 3.04 -92.63
CA ARG A 54 8.29 3.25 -92.08
C ARG A 54 7.56 1.92 -91.91
N LEU A 55 7.63 1.02 -92.89
CA LEU A 55 7.05 -0.32 -92.79
C LEU A 55 7.73 -1.15 -91.70
N ASP A 56 9.05 -1.03 -91.54
CA ASP A 56 9.81 -1.73 -90.50
C ASP A 56 9.48 -1.16 -89.11
N LEU A 57 9.34 0.15 -88.97
CA LEU A 57 8.87 0.80 -87.73
C LEU A 57 7.41 0.47 -87.41
N GLU A 58 6.55 0.35 -88.42
CA GLU A 58 5.14 -0.05 -88.25
C GLU A 58 5.05 -1.53 -87.84
N ARG A 59 5.90 -2.40 -88.41
CA ARG A 59 6.08 -3.78 -87.94
C ARG A 59 6.59 -3.82 -86.51
N GLU A 60 7.66 -3.09 -86.18
CA GLU A 60 8.18 -3.01 -84.82
C GLU A 60 7.13 -2.51 -83.84
N ARG A 61 6.40 -1.44 -84.19
CA ARG A 61 5.28 -0.92 -83.41
C ARG A 61 4.19 -1.98 -83.22
N SER A 62 3.81 -2.72 -84.27
CA SER A 62 2.84 -3.81 -84.13
C SER A 62 3.35 -4.91 -83.21
N THR A 63 4.64 -5.24 -83.24
CA THR A 63 5.23 -6.21 -82.29
C THR A 63 5.29 -5.66 -80.87
N PHE A 64 5.50 -4.35 -80.66
CA PHE A 64 5.47 -3.73 -79.35
C PHE A 64 4.05 -3.60 -78.82
N GLU A 65 3.09 -3.23 -79.65
CA GLU A 65 1.67 -3.23 -79.30
C GLU A 65 1.19 -4.63 -78.96
N GLU A 66 1.61 -5.66 -79.70
CA GLU A 66 1.30 -7.06 -79.37
C GLU A 66 2.01 -7.50 -78.09
N LYS A 67 3.27 -7.11 -77.84
CA LYS A 67 3.95 -7.34 -76.56
C LYS A 67 3.27 -6.62 -75.40
N ILE A 68 2.74 -5.41 -75.61
CA ILE A 68 1.98 -4.64 -74.61
C ILE A 68 0.61 -5.28 -74.40
N ARG A 69 -0.04 -5.77 -75.46
CA ARG A 69 -1.32 -6.50 -75.39
C ARG A 69 -1.14 -7.81 -74.64
N LEU A 70 -0.09 -8.57 -74.94
CA LEU A 70 0.31 -9.78 -74.21
C LEU A 70 0.66 -9.45 -72.76
N LYS A 71 1.43 -8.39 -72.48
CA LYS A 71 1.69 -7.96 -71.09
C LYS A 71 0.43 -7.51 -70.35
N ARG A 72 -0.50 -6.81 -71.01
CA ARG A 72 -1.79 -6.43 -70.43
C ARG A 72 -2.67 -7.65 -70.21
N LEU A 73 -2.64 -8.62 -71.13
CA LEU A 73 -3.31 -9.91 -70.98
C LEU A 73 -2.65 -10.73 -69.87
N ASP A 74 -1.33 -10.72 -69.72
CA ASP A 74 -0.57 -11.37 -68.62
C ASP A 74 -0.74 -10.67 -67.27
N LEU A 75 -1.08 -9.37 -67.25
CA LEU A 75 -1.40 -8.61 -66.04
C LEU A 75 -2.88 -8.73 -65.66
N SER A 76 -3.78 -8.91 -66.63
CA SER A 76 -5.24 -9.05 -66.43
C SER A 76 -5.70 -10.50 -66.29
N GLN A 77 -5.03 -11.45 -66.97
CA GLN A 77 -4.85 -12.78 -66.41
C GLN A 77 -4.05 -12.55 -65.15
N VAL A 78 -4.76 -12.45 -64.03
CA VAL A 78 -4.21 -12.93 -62.78
C VAL A 78 -3.77 -14.35 -63.09
N ARG A 79 -2.50 -14.51 -63.50
CA ARG A 79 -1.78 -15.70 -63.11
C ARG A 79 -2.03 -15.70 -61.62
N GLU A 80 -2.79 -16.69 -61.15
CA GLU A 80 -2.43 -17.33 -59.90
C GLU A 80 -0.93 -17.54 -60.01
N LYS A 81 -0.18 -16.54 -59.58
CA LYS A 81 1.12 -16.74 -59.06
C LYS A 81 0.75 -17.56 -57.84
N ILE A 82 0.80 -18.88 -58.00
CA ILE A 82 1.48 -19.68 -57.00
C ILE A 82 2.87 -19.06 -56.95
N VAL A 83 2.97 -17.94 -56.26
CA VAL A 83 4.12 -17.72 -55.44
C VAL A 83 4.05 -18.96 -54.57
N GLN A 84 5.02 -19.87 -54.70
CA GLN A 84 5.62 -20.31 -53.45
C GLN A 84 6.24 -19.06 -52.83
N GLN A 85 5.39 -18.15 -52.39
CA GLN A 85 5.61 -17.52 -51.14
C GLN A 85 5.41 -18.77 -50.30
N GLU A 86 6.45 -19.23 -49.66
CA GLU A 86 6.22 -19.56 -48.26
C GLU A 86 5.61 -18.30 -47.62
N VAL A 87 4.34 -17.99 -47.93
CA VAL A 87 3.40 -17.73 -46.87
C VAL A 87 3.40 -19.07 -46.18
N VAL A 88 4.36 -19.21 -45.26
CA VAL A 88 4.03 -19.75 -43.96
C VAL A 88 2.75 -18.99 -43.62
N LYS A 89 1.59 -19.59 -43.97
CA LYS A 89 0.40 -19.37 -43.18
C LYS A 89 0.95 -19.65 -41.80
N VAL A 90 1.07 -18.60 -41.01
CA VAL A 90 1.22 -18.78 -39.58
C VAL A 90 -0.08 -19.49 -39.23
N GLU A 91 -0.04 -20.82 -39.29
CA GLU A 91 -0.95 -21.68 -38.55
C GLU A 91 -0.57 -21.35 -37.12
N GLU A 92 -1.14 -20.25 -36.63
CA GLU A 92 -1.13 -19.94 -35.22
C GLU A 92 -1.75 -21.17 -34.60
N ASP A 93 -0.88 -21.92 -33.93
CA ASP A 93 -1.20 -23.20 -33.33
C ASP A 93 -2.56 -23.06 -32.63
N PRO A 94 -3.57 -23.89 -32.97
CA PRO A 94 -4.87 -23.81 -32.32
C PRO A 94 -4.76 -23.85 -30.79
N LEU A 95 -3.71 -24.50 -30.26
CA LEU A 95 -3.37 -24.45 -28.84
C LEU A 95 -2.99 -23.03 -28.41
N LEU A 96 -2.06 -22.37 -29.10
CA LEU A 96 -1.65 -21.00 -28.81
C LEU A 96 -2.82 -20.00 -28.89
N LYS A 97 -3.74 -20.17 -29.84
CA LYS A 97 -4.99 -19.37 -29.90
C LYS A 97 -5.86 -19.59 -28.69
N SER A 98 -6.07 -20.85 -28.29
CA SER A 98 -6.86 -21.17 -27.12
C SER A 98 -6.22 -20.58 -25.85
N GLU A 99 -4.90 -20.67 -25.73
CA GLU A 99 -4.13 -20.09 -24.63
C GLU A 99 -4.29 -18.57 -24.59
N CYS A 100 -4.11 -17.86 -25.71
CA CYS A 100 -4.35 -16.42 -25.79
C CYS A 100 -5.77 -16.02 -25.37
N VAL A 101 -6.79 -16.80 -25.75
CA VAL A 101 -8.18 -16.57 -25.32
C VAL A 101 -8.32 -16.79 -23.82
N THR A 102 -7.75 -17.87 -23.27
CA THR A 102 -7.79 -18.11 -21.81
C THR A 102 -7.04 -17.04 -21.02
N PHE A 103 -5.88 -16.58 -21.49
CA PHE A 103 -5.15 -15.48 -20.87
C PHE A 103 -5.94 -14.18 -20.92
N THR A 104 -6.60 -13.89 -22.05
CA THR A 104 -7.47 -12.72 -22.15
C THR A 104 -8.64 -12.79 -21.17
N GLN A 105 -9.26 -13.97 -21.02
CA GLN A 105 -10.33 -14.18 -20.04
C GLN A 105 -9.83 -14.04 -18.59
N ASN A 106 -8.67 -14.60 -18.28
CA ASN A 106 -8.03 -14.47 -16.97
C ASN A 106 -7.69 -13.02 -16.66
N ILE A 107 -7.07 -12.29 -17.60
CA ILE A 107 -6.78 -10.86 -17.47
C ILE A 107 -8.08 -10.07 -17.22
N ASN A 108 -9.15 -10.37 -17.95
CA ASN A 108 -10.43 -9.70 -17.74
C ASN A 108 -11.04 -10.01 -16.36
N ASN A 109 -10.90 -11.23 -15.86
CA ASN A 109 -11.35 -11.61 -14.53
C ASN A 109 -10.53 -10.92 -13.44
N GLU A 110 -9.21 -10.88 -13.58
CA GLU A 110 -8.31 -10.14 -12.69
C GLU A 110 -8.62 -8.65 -12.68
N VAL A 111 -8.89 -8.05 -13.84
CA VAL A 111 -9.32 -6.64 -13.92
C VAL A 111 -10.63 -6.43 -13.16
N LYS A 112 -11.62 -7.31 -13.31
CA LYS A 112 -12.88 -7.22 -12.55
C LYS A 112 -12.65 -7.36 -11.05
N GLN A 113 -11.84 -8.32 -10.62
CA GLN A 113 -11.51 -8.50 -9.20
C GLN A 113 -10.79 -7.26 -8.64
N ARG A 114 -9.85 -6.69 -9.40
CA ARG A 114 -9.16 -5.46 -9.03
C ARG A 114 -10.14 -4.28 -8.85
N GLU A 115 -11.12 -4.12 -9.74
CA GLU A 115 -12.12 -3.06 -9.58
C GLU A 115 -13.02 -3.29 -8.35
N ILE A 116 -13.43 -4.53 -8.06
CA ILE A 116 -14.20 -4.86 -6.85
C ILE A 116 -13.40 -4.52 -5.59
N LEU A 117 -12.13 -4.94 -5.52
CA LEU A 117 -11.25 -4.65 -4.39
C LEU A 117 -11.01 -3.15 -4.22
N LYS A 118 -10.93 -2.41 -5.33
CA LYS A 118 -10.79 -0.95 -5.32
C LYS A 118 -12.04 -0.26 -4.76
N ASP A 119 -13.23 -0.74 -5.13
CA ASP A 119 -14.49 -0.25 -4.57
C ASP A 119 -14.62 -0.57 -3.08
N GLU A 120 -14.21 -1.77 -2.66
CA GLU A 120 -14.17 -2.16 -1.25
C GLU A 120 -13.19 -1.30 -0.45
N LEU A 121 -12.00 -1.04 -0.99
CA LEU A 121 -11.03 -0.13 -0.39
C LEU A 121 -11.61 1.28 -0.21
N ALA A 122 -12.29 1.80 -1.23
CA ALA A 122 -12.92 3.12 -1.15
C ALA A 122 -14.05 3.15 -0.09
N ARG A 123 -14.84 2.07 0.03
CA ARG A 123 -15.87 1.94 1.08
C ARG A 123 -15.24 1.87 2.47
N LEU A 124 -14.17 1.11 2.65
CA LEU A 124 -13.46 1.00 3.93
C LEU A 124 -12.80 2.32 4.31
N GLN A 125 -12.24 3.06 3.35
CA GLN A 125 -11.68 4.39 3.59
C GLN A 125 -12.74 5.37 4.09
N ARG A 126 -13.94 5.38 3.50
CA ARG A 126 -15.06 6.22 3.99
C ARG A 126 -15.46 5.86 5.41
N LYS A 127 -15.64 4.56 5.69
CA LYS A 127 -15.97 4.08 7.05
C LYS A 127 -14.89 4.47 8.07
N LYS A 128 -13.61 4.41 7.68
CA LYS A 128 -12.51 4.86 8.53
C LYS A 128 -12.65 6.35 8.85
N SER A 129 -12.85 7.19 7.82
CA SER A 129 -13.04 8.63 8.03
C SER A 129 -14.24 8.95 8.93
N ASP A 130 -15.35 8.21 8.79
CA ASP A 130 -16.52 8.39 9.64
C ASP A 130 -16.23 8.01 11.11
N LEU A 131 -15.49 6.92 11.34
CA LEU A 131 -15.06 6.51 12.69
C LEU A 131 -14.06 7.49 13.30
N ASP A 132 -13.12 8.01 12.51
CA ASP A 132 -12.15 9.02 12.97
C ASP A 132 -12.89 10.28 13.46
N LEU A 133 -13.93 10.73 12.74
CA LEU A 133 -14.77 11.86 13.17
C LEU A 133 -15.56 11.56 14.46
N GLN A 134 -16.08 10.34 14.62
CA GLN A 134 -16.77 9.93 15.84
C GLN A 134 -15.83 9.90 17.05
N LEU A 135 -14.59 9.40 16.86
CA LEU A 135 -13.58 9.41 17.91
C LEU A 135 -13.21 10.83 18.33
N GLU A 136 -13.01 11.74 17.36
CA GLU A 136 -12.77 13.15 17.67
C GLU A 136 -13.90 13.78 18.49
N GLU A 137 -15.16 13.45 18.18
CA GLU A 137 -16.31 13.97 18.92
C GLU A 137 -16.35 13.44 20.36
N ILE A 138 -16.10 12.13 20.55
CA ILE A 138 -15.97 11.53 21.88
C ILE A 138 -14.82 12.17 22.67
N GLU A 139 -13.70 12.48 22.02
CA GLU A 139 -12.59 13.18 22.66
C GLU A 139 -12.91 14.63 23.03
N ARG A 140 -13.70 15.33 22.22
CA ARG A 140 -14.24 16.66 22.57
C ARG A 140 -15.16 16.56 23.78
N GLU A 141 -16.08 15.60 23.82
CA GLU A 141 -16.99 15.39 24.94
C GLU A 141 -16.22 15.02 26.22
N ARG A 142 -15.23 14.13 26.14
CA ARG A 142 -14.34 13.79 27.27
C ARG A 142 -13.54 14.99 27.78
N ARG A 143 -13.16 15.93 26.91
CA ARG A 143 -12.52 17.20 27.34
C ARG A 143 -13.52 18.09 28.07
N ALA A 144 -14.69 18.32 27.48
CA ALA A 144 -15.74 19.12 28.11
C ALA A 144 -16.17 18.57 29.47
N ARG A 145 -16.29 17.24 29.61
CA ARG A 145 -16.60 16.59 30.87
C ARG A 145 -15.52 16.81 31.93
N ARG A 146 -14.24 16.71 31.56
CA ARG A 146 -13.12 16.99 32.47
C ARG A 146 -13.13 18.45 32.94
N GLU A 147 -13.40 19.38 32.03
CA GLU A 147 -13.51 20.81 32.37
C GLU A 147 -14.67 21.06 33.33
N ALA A 148 -15.84 20.46 33.10
CA ALA A 148 -16.98 20.53 34.00
C ALA A 148 -16.70 19.91 35.38
N GLU A 149 -15.99 18.78 35.43
CA GLU A 149 -15.57 18.15 36.68
C GLU A 149 -14.61 19.05 37.48
N LEU A 150 -13.66 19.71 36.81
CA LEU A 150 -12.78 20.70 37.45
C LEU A 150 -13.57 21.90 37.97
N GLU A 151 -14.57 22.38 37.23
CA GLU A 151 -15.42 23.48 37.69
C GLU A 151 -16.28 23.08 38.89
N ILE A 152 -16.82 21.86 38.90
CA ILE A 152 -17.53 21.31 40.07
C ILE A 152 -16.60 21.26 41.29
N GLN A 153 -15.34 20.83 41.13
CA GLN A 153 -14.37 20.84 42.23
C GLN A 153 -14.11 22.24 42.77
N ARG A 154 -13.95 23.24 41.89
CA ARG A 154 -13.79 24.65 42.29
C ARG A 154 -15.01 25.16 43.06
N LEU A 155 -16.21 24.89 42.55
CA LEU A 155 -17.46 25.29 43.21
C LEU A 155 -17.64 24.60 44.56
N ARG A 156 -17.24 23.33 44.69
CA ARG A 156 -17.25 22.61 45.98
C ARG A 156 -16.34 23.26 47.00
N VAL A 157 -15.09 23.59 46.63
CA VAL A 157 -14.18 24.31 47.53
C VAL A 157 -14.80 25.64 47.93
N ARG A 158 -15.35 26.39 46.98
CA ARG A 158 -16.00 27.68 47.26
C ARG A 158 -17.19 27.55 48.21
N LEU A 159 -17.99 26.51 48.05
CA LEU A 159 -19.12 26.23 48.94
C LEU A 159 -18.62 25.94 50.37
N THR A 160 -17.60 25.08 50.52
CA THR A 160 -17.04 24.77 51.85
C THR A 160 -16.46 26.00 52.56
N GLU A 161 -15.82 26.92 51.82
CA GLU A 161 -15.35 28.19 52.38
C GLU A 161 -16.50 29.07 52.90
N LEU A 162 -17.61 29.14 52.15
CA LEU A 162 -18.78 29.92 52.55
C LEU A 162 -19.48 29.30 53.77
N GLU A 163 -19.60 27.97 53.83
CA GLU A 163 -20.15 27.27 54.98
C GLU A 163 -19.31 27.46 56.24
N LEU A 164 -17.97 27.44 56.13
CA LEU A 164 -17.07 27.75 57.24
C LEU A 164 -17.24 29.18 57.73
N ARG A 165 -17.34 30.14 56.80
CA ARG A 165 -17.63 31.54 57.14
C ARG A 165 -18.97 31.70 57.84
N ASP A 166 -20.02 31.00 57.42
CA ASP A 166 -21.34 31.03 58.08
C ASP A 166 -21.30 30.39 59.49
N LYS A 167 -20.52 29.32 59.69
CA LYS A 167 -20.31 28.75 61.02
C LYS A 167 -19.57 29.72 61.95
N GLU A 168 -18.48 30.33 61.46
CA GLU A 168 -17.74 31.32 62.25
C GLU A 168 -18.58 32.54 62.62
N THR A 169 -19.43 33.04 61.71
CA THR A 169 -20.32 34.17 62.02
C THR A 169 -21.37 33.78 63.06
N ARG A 170 -21.95 32.56 62.97
CA ARG A 170 -22.88 32.04 64.00
C ARG A 170 -22.21 31.86 65.35
N GLU A 171 -21.01 31.27 65.40
CA GLU A 171 -20.25 31.09 66.64
C GLU A 171 -19.87 32.45 67.26
N LYS A 172 -19.40 33.41 66.45
CA LYS A 172 -19.10 34.79 66.90
C LYS A 172 -20.33 35.52 67.44
N VAL A 173 -21.52 35.24 66.91
CA VAL A 173 -22.80 35.78 67.44
C VAL A 173 -23.18 35.11 68.75
N THR A 174 -22.95 33.81 68.90
CA THR A 174 -23.26 33.07 70.15
C THR A 174 -22.29 33.37 71.31
N VAL A 175 -21.02 33.65 71.04
CA VAL A 175 -19.99 33.88 72.08
C VAL A 175 -20.04 35.29 72.66
N LYS A 176 -20.61 36.28 71.94
CA LYS A 176 -20.67 37.68 72.39
C LYS A 176 -21.81 38.01 73.35
N GLN A 177 -22.68 37.06 73.72
CA GLN A 177 -23.81 37.39 74.59
C GLN A 177 -24.06 36.35 75.69
N LYS A 178 -23.32 36.52 76.79
CA LYS A 178 -23.82 36.24 78.15
C LYS A 178 -23.50 37.43 79.05
N VAL A 179 -24.04 38.59 78.68
CA VAL A 179 -24.19 39.72 79.59
C VAL A 179 -25.57 39.59 80.19
N VAL A 180 -25.66 39.46 81.51
CA VAL A 180 -26.93 39.61 82.22
C VAL A 180 -27.31 41.09 82.11
N LEU A 181 -27.97 41.42 81.01
CA LEU A 181 -28.68 42.67 80.85
C LEU A 181 -29.81 42.62 81.89
N GLN A 182 -29.79 43.52 82.87
CA GLN A 182 -31.02 43.79 83.62
C GLN A 182 -32.05 44.20 82.58
N GLN A 183 -33.08 43.35 82.43
CA GLN A 183 -34.11 43.58 81.43
C GLN A 183 -34.82 44.88 81.81
N ASP A 184 -34.99 45.75 80.82
CA ASP A 184 -35.75 46.99 80.99
C ASP A 184 -37.14 46.63 81.55
N PRO A 185 -37.62 47.27 82.63
CA PRO A 185 -38.95 47.01 83.18
C PRO A 185 -40.10 47.10 82.16
N GLN A 186 -39.93 47.84 81.07
CA GLN A 186 -40.88 47.82 79.94
C GLN A 186 -40.78 46.54 79.12
N GLN A 187 -39.57 46.06 78.85
CA GLN A 187 -39.32 44.82 78.12
C GLN A 187 -39.81 43.58 78.89
N GLU A 188 -39.66 43.55 80.23
CA GLU A 188 -40.24 42.48 81.06
C GLU A 188 -41.77 42.46 80.99
N LYS A 189 -42.41 43.64 80.98
CA LYS A 189 -43.87 43.74 80.84
C LYS A 189 -44.33 43.26 79.47
N GLU A 190 -43.67 43.69 78.40
CA GLU A 190 -43.98 43.22 77.03
C GLU A 190 -43.76 41.72 76.88
N HIS A 191 -42.65 41.20 77.41
CA HIS A 191 -42.36 39.77 77.39
C HIS A 191 -43.35 38.97 78.25
N SER A 192 -43.82 39.52 79.37
CA SER A 192 -44.88 38.94 80.19
C SER A 192 -46.22 38.88 79.44
N ILE A 193 -46.59 39.96 78.74
CA ILE A 193 -47.80 40.00 77.90
C ILE A 193 -47.69 39.03 76.73
N LEU A 194 -46.55 38.99 76.03
CA LEU A 194 -46.32 38.06 74.92
C LEU A 194 -46.32 36.61 75.41
N ARG A 195 -45.76 36.33 76.60
CA ARG A 195 -45.85 34.99 77.21
C ARG A 195 -47.29 34.61 77.48
N LEU A 196 -48.08 35.52 78.05
CA LEU A 196 -49.50 35.28 78.31
C LEU A 196 -50.26 35.01 77.00
N GLN A 197 -50.01 35.80 75.95
CA GLN A 197 -50.61 35.59 74.63
C GLN A 197 -50.21 34.24 74.03
N VAL A 198 -48.94 33.83 74.16
CA VAL A 198 -48.48 32.50 73.70
C VAL A 198 -49.13 31.39 74.51
N GLU A 199 -49.32 31.56 75.82
CA GLU A 199 -50.03 30.59 76.67
C GLU A 199 -51.52 30.50 76.32
N GLU A 200 -52.17 31.63 76.01
CA GLU A 200 -53.54 31.69 75.51
C GLU A 200 -53.66 30.98 74.15
N GLU A 201 -52.77 31.23 73.20
CA GLU A 201 -52.75 30.54 71.91
C GLU A 201 -52.45 29.04 72.05
N ARG A 202 -51.57 28.65 72.99
CA ARG A 202 -51.35 27.24 73.34
C ARG A 202 -52.60 26.60 73.93
N HIS A 203 -53.34 27.32 74.77
CA HIS A 203 -54.59 26.84 75.34
C HIS A 203 -55.67 26.70 74.26
N LYS A 204 -55.82 27.69 73.36
CA LYS A 204 -56.71 27.61 72.19
C LYS A 204 -56.35 26.43 71.29
N ARG A 205 -55.05 26.23 71.00
CA ARG A 205 -54.58 25.07 70.24
C ARG A 205 -54.96 23.75 70.91
N LEU A 206 -54.80 23.65 72.23
CA LEU A 206 -55.17 22.47 73.00
C LEU A 206 -56.69 22.21 72.95
N LEU A 207 -57.51 23.26 73.03
CA LEU A 207 -58.97 23.15 72.90
C LEU A 207 -59.36 22.68 71.50
N LEU A 208 -58.81 23.28 70.45
CA LEU A 208 -59.01 22.85 69.07
C LEU A 208 -58.52 21.43 68.82
N GLU A 209 -57.42 21.02 69.43
CA GLU A 209 -56.90 19.66 69.36
C GLU A 209 -57.83 18.66 70.07
N LYS A 210 -58.43 19.04 71.21
CA LYS A 210 -59.47 18.24 71.86
C LYS A 210 -60.74 18.15 71.02
N GLU A 211 -61.19 19.26 70.43
CA GLU A 211 -62.34 19.30 69.52
C GLU A 211 -62.08 18.44 68.28
N TYR A 212 -60.90 18.57 67.66
CA TYR A 212 -60.47 17.73 66.54
C TYR A 212 -60.44 16.26 66.91
N ASN A 213 -59.90 15.90 68.07
CA ASN A 213 -59.89 14.51 68.52
C ASN A 213 -61.31 13.99 68.83
N ALA A 214 -62.20 14.83 69.36
CA ALA A 214 -63.61 14.47 69.54
C ALA A 214 -64.31 14.27 68.19
N LEU A 215 -64.06 15.14 67.21
CA LEU A 215 -64.55 14.99 65.84
C LEU A 215 -63.97 13.75 65.15
N LEU A 216 -62.70 13.41 65.38
CA LEU A 216 -62.07 12.20 64.86
C LEU A 216 -62.69 10.96 65.50
N GLN A 217 -62.97 10.98 66.81
CA GLN A 217 -63.68 9.91 67.49
C GLN A 217 -65.13 9.80 67.01
N GLN A 218 -65.79 10.92 66.72
CA GLN A 218 -67.11 10.96 66.12
C GLN A 218 -67.08 10.44 64.67
N GLN A 219 -66.07 10.78 63.88
CA GLN A 219 -65.87 10.22 62.55
C GLN A 219 -65.65 8.71 62.65
N THR A 220 -64.80 8.26 63.58
CA THR A 220 -64.52 6.83 63.77
C THR A 220 -65.76 6.08 64.27
N SER A 221 -66.60 6.71 65.11
CA SER A 221 -67.84 6.11 65.58
C SER A 221 -68.91 6.11 64.48
N LEU A 222 -69.02 7.18 63.69
CA LEU A 222 -69.87 7.26 62.51
C LEU A 222 -69.43 6.26 61.44
N GLU A 223 -68.15 6.11 61.14
CA GLU A 223 -67.64 5.05 60.25
C GLU A 223 -68.01 3.65 60.78
N LYS A 224 -67.88 3.42 62.10
CA LYS A 224 -68.30 2.14 62.72
C LYS A 224 -69.82 1.96 62.75
N ILE A 225 -70.60 3.03 62.79
CA ILE A 225 -72.06 3.02 62.74
C ILE A 225 -72.53 2.86 61.29
N GLU A 226 -71.93 3.53 60.31
CA GLU A 226 -72.15 3.34 58.87
C GLU A 226 -71.80 1.91 58.41
N VAL A 227 -70.79 1.29 59.03
CA VAL A 227 -70.48 -0.14 58.80
C VAL A 227 -71.52 -1.07 59.43
N LYS A 228 -72.26 -0.63 60.47
CA LYS A 228 -73.31 -1.40 61.17
C LYS A 228 -74.74 -1.12 60.69
N GLU A 229 -75.00 0.07 60.17
CA GLU A 229 -76.30 0.56 59.66
C GLU A 229 -76.31 0.53 58.13
N LYS A 230 -75.77 -0.54 57.55
CA LYS A 230 -76.12 -0.99 56.18
C LYS A 230 -77.19 -2.08 56.28
N VAL A 231 -78.44 -1.67 56.49
CA VAL A 231 -79.59 -2.44 56.00
C VAL A 231 -80.07 -1.75 54.72
N VAL A 232 -79.92 -2.45 53.59
CA VAL A 232 -80.58 -2.23 52.29
C VAL A 232 -80.91 -0.76 51.94
N CYS A 233 -79.95 -0.11 51.29
CA CYS A 233 -80.13 0.65 50.06
C CYS A 233 -78.80 0.54 49.31
N THR A 234 -78.79 -0.17 48.18
CA THR A 234 -77.59 -0.38 47.37
C THR A 234 -77.21 0.93 46.67
N GLU A 235 -76.45 1.79 47.33
CA GLU A 235 -75.63 2.78 46.64
C GLU A 235 -74.20 2.63 47.13
N LYS A 236 -73.47 1.77 46.41
CA LYS A 236 -72.06 1.49 46.65
C LYS A 236 -71.25 2.68 46.14
N ILE A 237 -70.82 3.59 47.01
CA ILE A 237 -69.61 4.35 46.72
C ILE A 237 -68.43 3.39 46.96
N GLN A 238 -68.17 2.55 45.96
CA GLN A 238 -66.84 1.98 45.77
C GLN A 238 -65.97 3.13 45.30
N VAL A 239 -64.87 3.39 46.02
CA VAL A 239 -63.76 4.13 45.43
C VAL A 239 -63.16 3.20 44.37
N GLU A 240 -63.75 3.22 43.16
CA GLU A 240 -63.17 2.57 42.00
C GLU A 240 -61.87 3.30 41.70
N LYS A 241 -60.76 2.61 41.94
CA LYS A 241 -59.51 2.98 41.27
C LYS A 241 -59.81 2.92 39.78
N ASP A 242 -59.54 4.02 39.10
CA ASP A 242 -59.83 4.14 37.68
C ASP A 242 -59.11 3.02 36.93
N PRO A 243 -59.83 2.02 36.38
CA PRO A 243 -59.20 0.82 35.80
C PRO A 243 -58.31 1.21 34.62
N GLU A 244 -58.64 2.30 33.92
CA GLU A 244 -57.81 2.85 32.84
C GLU A 244 -56.45 3.34 33.34
N ALA A 245 -56.38 3.95 34.53
CA ALA A 245 -55.13 4.41 35.12
C ALA A 245 -54.24 3.24 35.55
N GLU A 246 -54.81 2.17 36.12
CA GLU A 246 -54.04 0.97 36.45
C GLU A 246 -53.53 0.25 35.19
N HIS A 247 -54.34 0.16 34.14
CA HIS A 247 -53.93 -0.41 32.85
C HIS A 247 -52.83 0.41 32.18
N GLU A 248 -52.89 1.74 32.30
CA GLU A 248 -51.85 2.61 31.73
C GLU A 248 -50.54 2.52 32.52
N ILE A 249 -50.60 2.45 33.86
CA ILE A 249 -49.41 2.20 34.68
C ILE A 249 -48.77 0.86 34.33
N GLU A 250 -49.56 -0.20 34.16
CA GLU A 250 -49.08 -1.54 33.77
C GLU A 250 -48.45 -1.50 32.36
N ARG A 251 -49.06 -0.76 31.42
CA ARG A 251 -48.52 -0.54 30.06
C ARG A 251 -47.17 0.17 30.12
N LEU A 252 -47.08 1.27 30.87
CA LEU A 252 -45.84 2.04 31.02
C LEU A 252 -44.72 1.23 31.68
N LYS A 253 -45.04 0.41 32.69
CA LYS A 253 -44.07 -0.51 33.31
C LYS A 253 -43.52 -1.51 32.31
N ARG A 254 -44.38 -2.16 31.52
CA ARG A 254 -43.97 -3.09 30.47
C ARG A 254 -43.09 -2.41 29.41
N MET A 255 -43.48 -1.21 28.96
CA MET A 255 -42.68 -0.43 28.02
C MET A 255 -41.29 -0.07 28.60
N LEU A 256 -41.23 0.33 29.86
CA LEU A 256 -39.98 0.60 30.56
C LEU A 256 -39.10 -0.66 30.65
N GLU A 257 -39.68 -1.81 30.99
CA GLU A 257 -38.95 -3.08 31.04
C GLU A 257 -38.41 -3.49 29.67
N GLU A 258 -39.19 -3.35 28.60
CA GLU A 258 -38.71 -3.59 27.24
C GLU A 258 -37.56 -2.66 26.85
N GLU A 259 -37.67 -1.36 27.13
CA GLU A 259 -36.60 -0.39 26.86
C GLU A 259 -35.34 -0.68 27.69
N THR A 260 -35.49 -1.12 28.94
CA THR A 260 -34.31 -1.52 29.74
C THR A 260 -33.63 -2.77 29.18
N LYS A 261 -34.39 -3.71 28.60
CA LYS A 261 -33.84 -4.89 27.90
C LYS A 261 -33.15 -4.49 26.60
N ARG A 262 -33.76 -3.61 25.79
CA ARG A 262 -33.16 -3.07 24.56
C ARG A 262 -31.87 -2.33 24.87
N ARG A 263 -31.86 -1.46 25.90
CA ARG A 263 -30.64 -0.76 26.35
C ARG A 263 -29.53 -1.73 26.74
N LYS A 264 -29.84 -2.76 27.55
CA LYS A 264 -28.85 -3.79 27.93
C LYS A 264 -28.30 -4.54 26.72
N GLY A 265 -29.14 -4.84 25.73
CA GLY A 265 -28.70 -5.46 24.47
C GLY A 265 -27.71 -4.58 23.72
N LEU A 266 -28.04 -3.29 23.57
CA LEU A 266 -27.15 -2.30 22.95
C LEU A 266 -25.85 -2.10 23.73
N ASP A 267 -25.91 -2.10 25.07
CA ASP A 267 -24.71 -2.03 25.92
C ASP A 267 -23.77 -3.22 25.65
N VAL A 268 -24.31 -4.43 25.52
CA VAL A 268 -23.52 -5.62 25.17
C VAL A 268 -22.93 -5.47 23.77
N GLU A 269 -23.72 -5.08 22.77
CA GLU A 269 -23.22 -4.87 21.41
C GLU A 269 -22.10 -3.82 21.37
N LEU A 270 -22.28 -2.70 22.07
CA LEU A 270 -21.24 -1.67 22.23
C LEU A 270 -19.97 -2.25 22.84
N THR A 271 -20.07 -3.07 23.90
CA THR A 271 -18.87 -3.69 24.49
C THR A 271 -18.17 -4.62 23.50
N THR A 272 -18.91 -5.44 22.74
CA THR A 272 -18.31 -6.36 21.75
C THR A 272 -17.65 -5.62 20.57
N ILE A 273 -18.26 -4.53 20.10
CA ILE A 273 -17.67 -3.69 19.06
C ILE A 273 -16.42 -2.99 19.61
N THR A 274 -16.48 -2.48 20.84
CA THR A 274 -15.34 -1.83 21.49
C THR A 274 -14.15 -2.78 21.64
N THR A 275 -14.37 -4.01 22.11
CA THR A 275 -13.29 -5.01 22.23
C THR A 275 -12.69 -5.34 20.87
N ARG A 276 -13.53 -5.57 19.86
CA ARG A 276 -13.07 -5.87 18.50
C ARG A 276 -12.30 -4.70 17.87
N LEU A 277 -12.69 -3.46 18.16
CA LEU A 277 -11.96 -2.26 17.75
C LEU A 277 -10.56 -2.25 18.38
N THR A 278 -10.45 -2.46 19.70
CA THR A 278 -9.15 -2.49 20.38
C THR A 278 -8.24 -3.61 19.88
N GLU A 279 -8.78 -4.78 19.56
CA GLU A 279 -8.02 -5.87 18.94
C GLU A 279 -7.54 -5.50 17.53
N MET A 280 -8.40 -4.84 16.73
CA MET A 280 -8.02 -4.35 15.41
C MET A 280 -6.95 -3.26 15.49
N GLU A 281 -7.05 -2.32 16.42
CA GLU A 281 -6.03 -1.30 16.64
C GLU A 281 -4.68 -1.93 17.04
N PHE A 282 -4.72 -2.94 17.91
CA PHE A 282 -3.52 -3.68 18.29
C PHE A 282 -2.87 -4.42 17.10
N THR A 283 -3.67 -5.14 16.31
CA THR A 283 -3.14 -5.84 15.12
C THR A 283 -2.61 -4.86 14.06
N ASN A 284 -3.25 -3.70 13.90
CA ASN A 284 -2.80 -2.67 12.97
C ASN A 284 -1.48 -2.03 13.43
N THR A 285 -1.34 -1.70 14.71
CA THR A 285 -0.06 -1.18 15.25
C THR A 285 1.07 -2.20 15.14
N LYS A 286 0.79 -3.49 15.37
CA LYS A 286 1.77 -4.56 15.14
C LYS A 286 2.18 -4.65 13.66
N SER A 287 1.21 -4.68 12.75
CA SER A 287 1.46 -4.77 11.31
C SER A 287 2.22 -3.54 10.78
N SER A 288 1.93 -2.34 11.30
CA SER A 288 2.67 -1.12 10.95
C SER A 288 4.15 -1.23 11.32
N LYS A 289 4.46 -1.75 12.52
CA LYS A 289 5.85 -1.96 12.94
C LYS A 289 6.57 -3.00 12.08
N GLU A 290 5.87 -4.05 11.66
CA GLU A 290 6.42 -5.04 10.72
C GLU A 290 6.71 -4.42 9.35
N LEU A 291 5.82 -3.55 8.85
CA LEU A 291 6.05 -2.82 7.60
C LEU A 291 7.24 -1.87 7.68
N ASP A 292 7.40 -1.16 8.80
CA ASP A 292 8.54 -0.27 9.00
C ASP A 292 9.86 -1.06 9.06
N TYR A 293 9.86 -2.23 9.73
CA TYR A 293 11.00 -3.14 9.71
C TYR A 293 11.35 -3.61 8.29
N ILE A 294 10.36 -4.00 7.48
CA ILE A 294 10.58 -4.41 6.09
C ILE A 294 11.11 -3.26 5.24
N ARG A 295 10.63 -2.02 5.45
CA ARG A 295 11.14 -0.83 4.75
C ARG A 295 12.59 -0.53 5.10
N ASP A 296 12.94 -0.64 6.38
CA ASP A 296 14.31 -0.43 6.85
C ASP A 296 15.25 -1.49 6.26
N GLU A 297 14.83 -2.76 6.28
CA GLU A 297 15.60 -3.86 5.71
C GLU A 297 15.74 -3.73 4.18
N SER A 298 14.67 -3.37 3.48
CA SER A 298 14.73 -3.06 2.05
C SER A 298 15.69 -1.91 1.75
N SER A 299 15.71 -0.87 2.60
CA SER A 299 16.61 0.27 2.42
C SER A 299 18.07 -0.13 2.63
N ARG A 300 18.35 -1.01 3.60
CA ARG A 300 19.69 -1.59 3.82
C ARG A 300 20.15 -2.41 2.63
N LEU A 301 19.30 -3.31 2.13
CA LEU A 301 19.59 -4.15 0.96
C LEU A 301 19.85 -3.29 -0.29
N VAL A 302 19.10 -2.21 -0.50
CA VAL A 302 19.35 -1.28 -1.60
C VAL A 302 20.73 -0.62 -1.48
N GLN A 303 21.12 -0.17 -0.29
CA GLN A 303 22.45 0.41 -0.05
C GLN A 303 23.57 -0.60 -0.30
N GLU A 304 23.39 -1.84 0.16
CA GLU A 304 24.36 -2.91 -0.07
C GLU A 304 24.48 -3.27 -1.56
N ASN A 305 23.36 -3.35 -2.26
CA ASN A 305 23.34 -3.59 -3.70
C ASN A 305 24.08 -2.48 -4.46
N GLN A 306 23.88 -1.22 -4.07
CA GLN A 306 24.64 -0.09 -4.63
C GLN A 306 26.15 -0.19 -4.34
N ARG A 307 26.55 -0.63 -3.13
CA ARG A 307 27.96 -0.87 -2.79
C ARG A 307 28.57 -1.96 -3.66
N LEU A 308 27.89 -3.10 -3.78
CA LEU A 308 28.33 -4.23 -4.61
C LEU A 308 28.41 -3.84 -6.09
N GLN A 309 27.46 -3.06 -6.62
CA GLN A 309 27.53 -2.53 -7.98
C GLN A 309 28.75 -1.64 -8.19
N ASN A 310 29.09 -0.80 -7.21
CA ASN A 310 30.28 0.05 -7.30
C ASN A 310 31.57 -0.79 -7.23
N GLU A 311 31.62 -1.82 -6.40
CA GLU A 311 32.74 -2.78 -6.37
C GLU A 311 32.88 -3.53 -7.69
N MET A 312 31.79 -4.02 -8.27
CA MET A 312 31.80 -4.65 -9.60
C MET A 312 32.38 -3.71 -10.66
N ARG A 313 31.98 -2.43 -10.67
CA ARG A 313 32.53 -1.44 -11.61
C ARG A 313 34.02 -1.20 -11.40
N LYS A 314 34.48 -1.15 -10.14
CA LYS A 314 35.91 -1.02 -9.81
C LYS A 314 36.70 -2.22 -10.31
N LEU A 315 36.26 -3.43 -10.01
CA LEU A 315 36.90 -4.66 -10.46
C LEU A 315 36.91 -4.76 -12.00
N GLN A 316 35.83 -4.38 -12.67
CA GLN A 316 35.79 -4.32 -14.12
C GLN A 316 36.82 -3.33 -14.69
N ALA A 317 36.99 -2.16 -14.06
CA ALA A 317 38.00 -1.19 -14.46
C ALA A 317 39.43 -1.72 -14.22
N GLU A 318 39.69 -2.35 -13.08
CA GLU A 318 40.96 -3.01 -12.77
C GLU A 318 41.30 -4.10 -13.79
N ILE A 319 40.35 -5.00 -14.09
CA ILE A 319 40.51 -6.02 -15.13
C ILE A 319 40.85 -5.39 -16.47
N GLN A 320 40.18 -4.30 -16.85
CA GLN A 320 40.47 -3.58 -18.10
C GLN A 320 41.88 -2.96 -18.13
N ILE A 321 42.33 -2.41 -17.00
CA ILE A 321 43.68 -1.85 -16.87
C ILE A 321 44.71 -2.98 -17.00
N THR A 322 44.57 -4.05 -16.21
CA THR A 322 45.48 -5.20 -16.25
C THR A 322 45.49 -5.88 -17.62
N THR A 323 44.35 -5.99 -18.31
CA THR A 323 44.32 -6.53 -19.68
C THR A 323 45.00 -5.62 -20.69
N LYS A 324 44.90 -4.29 -20.56
CA LYS A 324 45.64 -3.35 -21.41
C LYS A 324 47.14 -3.43 -21.15
N GLU A 325 47.55 -3.46 -19.88
CA GLU A 325 48.96 -3.57 -19.48
C GLU A 325 49.58 -4.89 -19.95
N THR A 326 48.89 -6.02 -19.76
CA THR A 326 49.36 -7.34 -20.24
C THR A 326 49.45 -7.41 -21.75
N ARG A 327 48.49 -6.82 -22.49
CA ARG A 327 48.61 -6.69 -23.96
C ARG A 327 49.83 -5.86 -24.35
N GLN A 328 50.05 -4.71 -23.72
CA GLN A 328 51.23 -3.88 -23.99
C GLN A 328 52.55 -4.62 -23.69
N ILE A 329 52.63 -5.39 -22.60
CA ILE A 329 53.82 -6.20 -22.27
C ILE A 329 54.04 -7.31 -23.31
N THR A 330 52.97 -7.97 -23.74
CA THR A 330 53.02 -9.06 -24.72
C THR A 330 53.42 -8.55 -26.11
N GLU A 331 52.98 -7.34 -26.48
CA GLU A 331 53.34 -6.68 -27.75
C GLU A 331 54.74 -6.06 -27.74
N SER A 332 55.29 -5.72 -26.56
CA SER A 332 56.57 -5.01 -26.42
C SER A 332 57.79 -5.90 -26.13
N THR A 333 57.63 -7.21 -25.98
CA THR A 333 58.76 -8.11 -25.65
C THR A 333 59.15 -8.99 -26.85
N PRO A 334 60.29 -8.73 -27.52
CA PRO A 334 61.01 -9.77 -28.25
C PRO A 334 61.76 -10.65 -27.23
N VAL A 335 61.95 -11.91 -27.59
CA VAL A 335 62.47 -13.01 -26.78
C VAL A 335 63.86 -12.72 -26.18
N ASP A 336 63.91 -12.29 -24.91
CA ASP A 336 65.09 -12.33 -24.03
C ASP A 336 64.71 -12.96 -22.67
N SER A 337 64.07 -14.13 -22.74
CA SER A 337 63.29 -14.71 -21.65
C SER A 337 64.11 -15.39 -20.55
N SER A 338 65.35 -15.85 -20.77
CA SER A 338 66.04 -16.70 -19.77
C SER A 338 66.55 -15.92 -18.55
N ARG A 339 67.19 -14.76 -18.78
CA ARG A 339 67.87 -14.01 -17.70
C ARG A 339 66.90 -13.21 -16.84
N SER A 340 65.81 -12.74 -17.45
CA SER A 340 64.71 -12.04 -16.77
C SER A 340 63.89 -12.99 -15.88
N LEU A 341 63.65 -14.22 -16.35
CA LEU A 341 62.94 -15.24 -15.57
C LEU A 341 63.77 -15.68 -14.35
N GLU A 342 65.09 -15.84 -14.49
CA GLU A 342 65.98 -16.15 -13.35
C GLU A 342 65.98 -15.04 -12.29
N ALA A 343 66.05 -13.77 -12.69
CA ALA A 343 66.00 -12.64 -11.76
C ALA A 343 64.64 -12.50 -11.05
N ARG A 344 63.54 -12.85 -11.73
CA ARG A 344 62.21 -12.87 -11.12
C ARG A 344 62.06 -14.02 -10.12
N LEU A 345 62.63 -15.18 -10.44
CA LEU A 345 62.58 -16.36 -9.58
C LEU A 345 63.34 -16.11 -8.27
N THR A 346 64.49 -15.44 -8.31
CA THR A 346 65.25 -15.06 -7.11
C THR A 346 64.54 -13.98 -6.28
N SER A 347 63.91 -12.98 -6.91
CA SER A 347 63.10 -11.98 -6.20
C SER A 347 61.92 -12.63 -5.46
N LEU A 348 61.18 -13.51 -6.13
CA LEU A 348 60.05 -14.22 -5.53
C LEU A 348 60.49 -15.15 -4.40
N GLN A 349 61.66 -15.78 -4.52
CA GLN A 349 62.24 -16.58 -3.43
C GLN A 349 62.58 -15.73 -2.20
N SER A 350 63.10 -14.52 -2.39
CA SER A 350 63.37 -13.57 -1.30
C SER A 350 62.08 -13.13 -0.60
N GLU A 351 61.06 -12.73 -1.38
CA GLU A 351 59.76 -12.31 -0.83
C GLU A 351 59.08 -13.45 -0.06
N LEU A 352 59.16 -14.68 -0.55
CA LEU A 352 58.61 -15.85 0.13
C LEU A 352 59.35 -16.13 1.45
N ALA A 353 60.66 -15.90 1.51
CA ALA A 353 61.43 -16.00 2.75
C ALA A 353 61.02 -14.92 3.77
N ASP A 354 60.80 -13.68 3.31
CA ASP A 354 60.35 -12.58 4.18
C ASP A 354 58.93 -12.82 4.71
N LEU A 355 58.01 -13.29 3.88
CA LEU A 355 56.65 -13.65 4.30
C LEU A 355 56.67 -14.79 5.34
N LYS A 356 57.54 -15.79 5.16
CA LYS A 356 57.73 -16.85 6.17
C LYS A 356 58.24 -16.29 7.50
N ARG A 357 59.17 -15.34 7.46
CA ARG A 357 59.67 -14.66 8.67
C ARG A 357 58.55 -13.86 9.37
N ILE A 358 57.75 -13.13 8.62
CA ILE A 358 56.60 -12.37 9.16
C ILE A 358 55.58 -13.32 9.79
N THR A 359 55.27 -14.43 9.12
CA THR A 359 54.32 -15.44 9.62
C THR A 359 54.80 -16.00 10.96
N SER A 360 56.06 -16.42 11.04
CA SER A 360 56.65 -16.91 12.31
C SER A 360 56.58 -15.86 13.43
N SER A 361 56.84 -14.59 13.13
CA SER A 361 56.75 -13.52 14.14
C SER A 361 55.31 -13.28 14.61
N LYS A 362 54.33 -13.42 13.72
CA LYS A 362 52.91 -13.30 14.05
C LYS A 362 52.41 -14.51 14.85
N ASP A 363 52.90 -15.70 14.57
CA ASP A 363 52.60 -16.89 15.37
C ASP A 363 53.10 -16.73 16.82
N GLU A 364 54.32 -16.21 17.01
CA GLU A 364 54.85 -15.87 18.35
C GLU A 364 54.04 -14.76 19.06
N GLU A 365 53.48 -13.81 18.31
CA GLU A 365 52.60 -12.77 18.85
C GLU A 365 51.26 -13.36 19.29
N ILE A 366 50.68 -14.24 18.49
CA ILE A 366 49.44 -14.96 18.81
C ILE A 366 49.64 -15.82 20.05
N GLU A 367 50.74 -16.56 20.17
CA GLU A 367 51.03 -17.38 21.35
C GLU A 367 51.13 -16.53 22.63
N ARG A 368 51.80 -15.37 22.55
CA ARG A 368 51.88 -14.41 23.67
C ARG A 368 50.50 -13.89 24.07
N LEU A 369 49.66 -13.52 23.09
CA LEU A 369 48.31 -13.03 23.35
C LEU A 369 47.42 -14.11 23.97
N GLN A 370 47.51 -15.36 23.50
CA GLN A 370 46.80 -16.50 24.08
C GLN A 370 47.21 -16.74 25.53
N LYS A 371 48.52 -16.67 25.82
CA LYS A 371 49.04 -16.76 27.20
C LYS A 371 48.49 -15.64 28.08
N ASN A 372 48.48 -14.41 27.59
CA ASN A 372 47.90 -13.27 28.32
C ASN A 372 46.40 -13.45 28.57
N LEU A 373 45.64 -13.92 27.58
CA LEU A 373 44.20 -14.14 27.68
C LEU A 373 43.88 -15.25 28.69
N SER A 374 44.67 -16.33 28.71
CA SER A 374 44.57 -17.38 29.73
C SER A 374 44.84 -16.81 31.14
N SER A 375 45.84 -15.94 31.30
CA SER A 375 46.13 -15.30 32.59
C SER A 375 45.01 -14.35 33.04
N VAL A 376 44.37 -13.64 32.10
CA VAL A 376 43.23 -12.76 32.38
C VAL A 376 42.01 -13.59 32.76
N ARG A 377 41.76 -14.72 32.09
CA ARG A 377 40.71 -15.67 32.46
C ARG A 377 40.88 -16.17 33.89
N VAL A 378 42.07 -16.65 34.24
CA VAL A 378 42.36 -17.12 35.61
C VAL A 378 42.18 -15.99 36.63
N LYS A 379 42.62 -14.77 36.32
CA LYS A 379 42.41 -13.61 37.20
C LYS A 379 40.94 -13.22 37.34
N ARG A 380 40.15 -13.33 36.26
CA ARG A 380 38.70 -13.09 36.28
C ARG A 380 37.97 -14.14 37.11
N GLU A 381 38.29 -15.41 36.91
CA GLU A 381 37.74 -16.54 37.67
C GLU A 381 38.09 -16.45 39.15
N GLN A 382 39.33 -16.09 39.48
CA GLN A 382 39.73 -15.80 40.86
C GLN A 382 38.92 -14.62 41.44
N ARG A 383 38.78 -13.51 40.71
CA ARG A 383 37.98 -12.36 41.17
C ARG A 383 36.51 -12.73 41.39
N GLU A 384 35.91 -13.47 40.46
CA GLU A 384 34.52 -13.92 40.55
C GLU A 384 34.31 -14.86 41.75
N SER A 385 35.26 -15.78 41.99
CA SER A 385 35.25 -16.64 43.18
C SER A 385 35.41 -15.87 44.49
N HIS A 386 36.07 -14.70 44.49
CA HIS A 386 36.20 -13.86 45.70
C HIS A 386 34.98 -12.94 45.91
N LEU A 387 34.17 -12.72 44.86
CA LEU A 387 32.99 -11.84 44.87
C LEU A 387 31.70 -12.58 45.26
N ARG A 388 31.66 -13.91 45.09
CA ARG A 388 30.55 -14.77 45.55
C ARG A 388 30.84 -15.30 46.94
N ARG A 389 30.09 -14.85 47.94
CA ARG A 389 30.09 -15.44 49.29
C ARG A 389 28.71 -16.06 49.54
N SER A 390 28.63 -17.38 49.50
CA SER A 390 27.45 -18.15 49.87
C SER A 390 27.62 -18.70 51.29
N VAL A 391 26.60 -18.54 52.13
CA VAL A 391 26.61 -19.04 53.50
C VAL A 391 25.84 -20.35 53.53
N VAL A 392 26.39 -21.36 54.20
CA VAL A 392 25.75 -22.69 54.29
C VAL A 392 25.50 -23.00 55.75
N VAL A 393 24.30 -23.48 56.06
CA VAL A 393 23.91 -23.92 57.40
C VAL A 393 23.95 -25.45 57.42
N ILE A 394 24.60 -26.01 58.44
CA ILE A 394 24.75 -27.45 58.61
C ILE A 394 23.78 -27.90 59.70
N ASP A 395 22.91 -28.86 59.37
CA ASP A 395 22.03 -29.51 60.34
C ASP A 395 22.88 -30.36 61.32
N PRO A 396 22.83 -30.12 62.64
CA PRO A 396 23.67 -30.80 63.62
C PRO A 396 23.37 -32.30 63.76
N ASP A 397 22.15 -32.74 63.46
CA ASP A 397 21.76 -34.14 63.64
C ASP A 397 22.04 -34.99 62.38
N THR A 398 21.98 -34.38 61.20
CA THR A 398 22.14 -35.07 59.91
C THR A 398 23.44 -34.72 59.18
N GLY A 399 24.15 -33.67 59.60
CA GLY A 399 25.36 -33.16 58.96
C GLY A 399 25.12 -32.57 57.57
N LYS A 400 23.86 -32.38 57.17
CA LYS A 400 23.51 -31.95 55.82
C LYS A 400 23.67 -30.44 55.68
N GLU A 401 24.45 -30.05 54.69
CA GLU A 401 24.59 -28.67 54.22
C GLU A 401 23.32 -28.20 53.48
N MET A 402 22.79 -27.06 53.89
CA MET A 402 21.60 -26.46 53.29
C MET A 402 21.67 -24.94 53.31
N ARG A 403 20.86 -24.30 52.47
CA ARG A 403 20.80 -22.83 52.40
C ARG A 403 20.15 -22.26 53.66
N PRO A 404 20.48 -21.01 54.07
CA PRO A 404 19.85 -20.37 55.23
C PRO A 404 18.31 -20.37 55.16
N GLU A 405 17.73 -20.25 53.97
CA GLU A 405 16.26 -20.30 53.76
C GLU A 405 15.66 -21.67 54.10
N GLU A 406 16.35 -22.75 53.72
CA GLU A 406 15.92 -24.12 53.99
C GLU A 406 16.03 -24.43 55.49
N ALA A 407 17.12 -23.98 56.12
CA ALA A 407 17.32 -24.11 57.57
C ALA A 407 16.24 -23.37 58.38
N TYR A 408 15.83 -22.17 57.94
CA TYR A 408 14.74 -21.42 58.59
C TYR A 408 13.40 -22.15 58.47
N LYS A 409 13.07 -22.68 57.27
CA LYS A 409 11.83 -23.43 57.04
C LYS A 409 11.75 -24.71 57.88
N LEU A 410 12.89 -25.34 58.14
CA LEU A 410 13.00 -26.52 59.01
C LEU A 410 13.04 -26.16 60.50
N GLY A 411 13.05 -24.86 60.85
CA GLY A 411 13.09 -24.38 62.24
C GLY A 411 14.45 -24.51 62.92
N LEU A 412 15.52 -24.80 62.17
CA LEU A 412 16.88 -24.96 62.69
C LEU A 412 17.53 -23.62 63.08
N ILE A 413 17.07 -22.53 62.46
CA ILE A 413 17.49 -21.16 62.79
C ILE A 413 16.26 -20.27 62.94
N ASP A 414 16.37 -19.22 63.77
CA ASP A 414 15.29 -18.24 63.93
C ASP A 414 15.29 -17.21 62.77
N TRP A 415 14.19 -16.47 62.64
CA TRP A 415 14.03 -15.48 61.57
C TRP A 415 15.11 -14.39 61.60
N LYS A 416 15.55 -14.00 62.80
CA LYS A 416 16.57 -12.98 62.98
C LYS A 416 17.93 -13.47 62.46
N MET A 417 18.27 -14.72 62.73
CA MET A 417 19.48 -15.37 62.23
C MET A 417 19.40 -15.60 60.72
N PHE A 418 18.24 -16.01 60.18
CA PHE A 418 18.05 -16.12 58.73
C PHE A 418 18.33 -14.80 58.00
N VAL A 419 17.72 -13.70 58.43
CA VAL A 419 17.92 -12.36 57.83
C VAL A 419 19.40 -11.94 57.93
N ASN A 420 20.06 -12.24 59.05
CA ASN A 420 21.47 -11.94 59.23
C ASN A 420 22.36 -12.76 58.27
N LEU A 421 22.11 -14.07 58.13
CA LEU A 421 22.88 -14.93 57.22
C LEU A 421 22.63 -14.55 55.75
N GLN A 422 21.39 -14.25 55.38
CA GLN A 422 21.04 -13.78 54.03
C GLN A 422 21.70 -12.43 53.71
N SER A 423 21.84 -11.53 54.70
CA SER A 423 22.54 -10.26 54.50
C SER A 423 24.07 -10.40 54.34
N GLN A 424 24.62 -11.56 54.70
CA GLN A 424 26.03 -11.90 54.51
C GLN A 424 26.28 -12.65 53.21
N GLU A 425 25.23 -13.17 52.57
CA GLU A 425 25.31 -13.70 51.21
C GLU A 425 25.46 -12.54 50.22
N CYS A 426 26.48 -12.62 49.38
CA CYS A 426 26.79 -11.56 48.43
C CYS A 426 27.08 -12.21 47.07
N ASP A 427 26.17 -12.00 46.12
CA ASP A 427 26.34 -12.34 44.71
C ASP A 427 26.40 -11.03 43.91
N TRP A 428 27.60 -10.66 43.49
CA TRP A 428 27.77 -9.57 42.53
C TRP A 428 27.84 -10.18 41.13
N GLU A 429 26.75 -10.08 40.37
CA GLU A 429 26.84 -10.19 38.91
C GLU A 429 27.37 -8.86 38.37
N GLU A 430 28.59 -8.85 37.83
CA GLU A 430 29.07 -7.75 37.01
C GLU A 430 28.20 -7.67 35.74
N ILE A 431 27.18 -6.80 35.76
CA ILE A 431 26.44 -6.40 34.56
C ILE A 431 27.48 -5.78 33.61
N THR A 432 27.80 -6.50 32.53
CA THR A 432 28.70 -6.03 31.47
C THR A 432 27.91 -5.55 30.27
#